data_AF-A0AB39SPU0-F1
#
_entry.id   AF-A0AB39SPU0-F1
#
_cell.length_a   1.000
_cell.length_b   1.000
_cell.length_c   1.000
_cell.angle_alpha   90.00
_cell.angle_beta   90.00
_cell.angle_gamma   90.00
#
_symmetry.space_group_name_H-M   'P 1'
#
loop_
_entity.id
_entity.type
_entity.pdbx_description
1 polymer ?
#
loop_
_entity_poly.entity_id
_entity_poly.type
_entity_poly.pdbx_seq_one_letter_code
_entity_poly.pdbx_strand_id
1 'polypeptide(L)'
;MAPHSIDPRPLNPDERAVLEHILSAGFVGASQLRSQLDRTEVIAVWGPDSVSVDLQVREPREHAALPKELVPVDAHVHDPSGAYVGEILVWTDRGSTLAALEFA
;
A
#
# COMPACT_ATOMS: atom_id res chain seq x y z
N MET A 1 -10.41 7.26 -13.57
CA MET A 1 -9.24 7.92 -14.20
C MET A 1 -8.19 6.83 -14.41
N ALA A 2 -7.54 6.75 -15.56
CA ALA A 2 -6.59 5.66 -15.80
C ALA A 2 -5.26 5.94 -15.08
N PRO A 3 -4.62 4.94 -14.45
CA PRO A 3 -3.30 5.11 -13.86
C PRO A 3 -2.28 5.53 -14.92
N HIS A 4 -1.39 6.43 -14.51
CA HIS A 4 -0.30 6.96 -15.32
C HIS A 4 0.97 6.21 -14.94
N SER A 5 1.46 5.36 -15.85
CA SER A 5 2.74 4.66 -15.64
C SER A 5 3.88 5.66 -15.48
N ILE A 6 4.80 5.35 -14.59
CA ILE A 6 6.01 6.12 -14.34
C ILE A 6 7.24 5.22 -14.50
N ASP A 7 8.44 5.81 -14.49
CA ASP A 7 9.67 5.04 -14.28
C ASP A 7 9.64 4.46 -12.85
N PRO A 8 9.77 3.13 -12.67
CA PRO A 8 9.70 2.52 -11.36
C PRO A 8 10.67 3.17 -10.36
N ARG A 9 10.15 3.52 -9.19
CA ARG A 9 10.94 4.12 -8.11
C ARG A 9 10.68 3.39 -6.80
N PRO A 10 11.63 3.39 -5.84
CA PRO A 10 11.33 2.91 -4.51
C PRO A 10 10.21 3.72 -3.85
N LEU A 11 9.61 3.13 -2.82
CA LEU A 11 8.75 3.86 -1.89
C LEU A 11 9.49 5.08 -1.34
N ASN A 12 8.82 6.23 -1.33
CA ASN A 12 9.32 7.39 -0.61
C ASN A 12 9.13 7.19 0.92
N PRO A 13 9.70 8.06 1.77
CA PRO A 13 9.59 7.91 3.22
C PRO A 13 8.16 7.90 3.76
N ASP A 14 7.26 8.70 3.17
CA ASP A 14 5.88 8.82 3.63
C ASP A 14 5.04 7.60 3.24
N GLU A 15 5.13 7.15 1.98
CA GLU A 15 4.50 5.92 1.48
C GLU A 15 4.94 4.71 2.31
N ARG A 16 6.24 4.63 2.61
CA ARG A 16 6.78 3.58 3.46
C ARG A 16 6.23 3.67 4.88
N ALA A 17 6.21 4.85 5.49
CA ALA A 17 5.73 5.04 6.85
C ALA A 17 4.25 4.67 7.00
N VAL A 18 3.42 5.03 6.01
CA VAL A 18 2.00 4.66 5.97
C VAL A 18 1.84 3.14 5.88
N LEU A 19 2.56 2.47 4.98
CA LEU A 19 2.53 1.02 4.86
C LEU A 19 3.02 0.33 6.15
N GLU A 20 4.13 0.78 6.73
CA GLU A 20 4.64 0.22 8.00
C GLU A 20 3.63 0.37 9.14
N HIS A 21 2.95 1.51 9.20
CA HIS A 21 1.92 1.79 10.20
C HIS A 21 0.71 0.85 10.03
N ILE A 22 0.12 0.77 8.83
CA ILE A 22 -1.03 -0.10 8.56
C ILE A 22 -0.68 -1.57 8.83
N LEU A 23 0.48 -2.02 8.35
CA LEU A 23 0.92 -3.40 8.53
C LEU A 23 1.35 -3.71 9.99
N SER A 24 1.43 -2.71 10.87
CA SER A 24 1.68 -2.93 12.30
C SER A 24 0.44 -3.42 13.07
N ALA A 25 -0.76 -3.35 12.47
CA ALA A 25 -2.02 -3.74 13.10
C ALA A 25 -2.14 -5.24 13.46
N GLY A 26 -1.23 -6.08 12.99
CA GLY A 26 -1.07 -7.45 13.51
C GLY A 26 -2.09 -8.47 13.00
N PHE A 27 -2.31 -8.53 11.67
CA PHE A 27 -3.13 -9.56 11.03
C PHE A 27 -2.29 -10.70 10.43
N VAL A 28 -2.93 -11.83 10.10
CA VAL A 28 -2.28 -12.97 9.44
C VAL A 28 -1.69 -12.53 8.09
N GLY A 29 -0.38 -12.69 7.89
CA GLY A 29 0.30 -12.26 6.67
C GLY A 29 0.96 -10.87 6.76
N ALA A 30 0.70 -10.10 7.81
CA ALA A 30 1.29 -8.77 7.99
C ALA A 30 2.83 -8.78 8.00
N SER A 31 3.45 -9.77 8.65
CA SER A 31 4.92 -9.93 8.67
C SER A 31 5.51 -10.16 7.28
N GLN A 32 4.84 -10.95 6.45
CA GLN A 32 5.25 -11.24 5.08
C GLN A 32 5.11 -10.01 4.20
N LEU A 33 4.02 -9.24 4.33
CA LEU A 33 3.88 -7.98 3.60
C LEU A 33 4.92 -6.95 4.06
N ARG A 34 5.25 -6.89 5.37
CA ARG A 34 6.32 -6.02 5.88
C ARG A 34 7.70 -6.39 5.33
N SER A 35 7.99 -7.68 5.15
CA SER A 35 9.29 -8.13 4.62
C SER A 35 9.48 -7.76 3.14
N GLN A 36 8.40 -7.36 2.45
CA GLN A 36 8.43 -6.93 1.04
C GLN A 36 8.84 -5.45 0.86
N LEU A 37 8.72 -4.60 1.88
CA LEU A 37 8.84 -3.13 1.74
C LEU A 37 10.13 -2.64 1.08
N ASP A 38 11.27 -3.27 1.36
CA ASP A 38 12.58 -2.90 0.76
C ASP A 38 12.68 -3.27 -0.72
N ARG A 39 11.75 -4.09 -1.21
CA ARG A 39 11.67 -4.58 -2.58
C ARG A 39 10.48 -4.01 -3.35
N THR A 40 9.65 -3.20 -2.70
CA THR A 40 8.48 -2.56 -3.30
C THR A 40 8.88 -1.32 -4.09
N GLU A 41 8.35 -1.21 -5.29
CA GLU A 41 8.48 -0.06 -6.18
C GLU A 41 7.10 0.50 -6.51
N VAL A 42 7.01 1.81 -6.67
CA VAL A 42 5.87 2.50 -7.28
C VAL A 42 6.06 2.46 -8.79
N ILE A 43 5.07 1.93 -9.51
CA ILE A 43 5.09 1.75 -10.97
C ILE A 43 4.10 2.65 -11.71
N ALA A 44 3.08 3.17 -11.01
CA ALA A 44 2.13 4.11 -11.57
C ALA A 44 1.50 5.01 -10.48
N VAL A 45 0.98 6.16 -10.91
CA VAL A 45 0.21 7.10 -10.08
C VAL A 45 -1.19 7.26 -10.66
N TRP A 46 -2.22 7.37 -9.83
CA TRP A 46 -3.61 7.35 -10.32
C TRP A 46 -4.06 8.67 -10.97
N GLY A 47 -3.30 9.75 -10.78
CA GLY A 47 -3.49 11.05 -11.42
C GLY A 47 -2.46 12.08 -10.92
N PRO A 48 -2.39 13.27 -11.54
CA PRO A 48 -1.38 14.29 -11.21
C PRO A 48 -1.39 14.75 -9.75
N ASP A 49 -2.57 14.83 -9.15
CA ASP A 49 -2.78 15.27 -7.76
C ASP A 49 -3.18 14.11 -6.84
N SER A 50 -3.12 12.87 -7.33
CA SER A 50 -3.47 11.69 -6.54
C SER A 50 -2.27 11.20 -5.77
N VAL A 51 -2.48 10.91 -4.49
CA VAL A 51 -1.51 10.20 -3.65
C VAL A 51 -1.60 8.68 -3.79
N SER A 52 -2.58 8.18 -4.56
CA SER A 52 -2.77 6.76 -4.81
C SER A 52 -1.79 6.24 -5.87
N VAL A 53 -1.18 5.10 -5.58
CA VAL A 53 -0.08 4.52 -6.36
C VAL A 53 -0.26 3.02 -6.57
N ASP A 54 0.14 2.55 -7.75
CA ASP A 54 0.30 1.13 -8.01
C ASP A 54 1.70 0.69 -7.61
N LEU A 55 1.77 -0.46 -6.96
CA LEU A 55 2.97 -1.04 -6.39
C LEU A 55 3.34 -2.34 -7.10
N GLN A 56 4.63 -2.62 -7.15
CA GLN A 56 5.17 -3.90 -7.56
C GLN A 56 6.25 -4.35 -6.58
N VAL A 57 6.18 -5.58 -6.11
CA VAL A 57 7.26 -6.19 -5.31
C VAL A 57 8.23 -6.91 -6.24
N ARG A 58 9.47 -6.46 -6.30
CA ARG A 58 10.53 -7.13 -7.05
C ARG A 58 10.99 -8.39 -6.34
N GLU A 59 10.96 -9.54 -7.03
CA GLU A 59 11.46 -10.81 -6.50
C GLU A 59 11.01 -11.07 -5.05
N PRO A 60 9.69 -11.22 -4.80
CA PRO A 60 9.14 -11.41 -3.47
C PRO A 60 9.73 -12.69 -2.84
N ARG A 61 10.41 -12.51 -1.71
CA ARG A 61 10.99 -13.64 -0.95
C ARG A 61 9.93 -14.39 -0.17
N GLU A 62 8.95 -13.66 0.35
CA GLU A 62 7.82 -14.18 1.10
C GLU A 62 6.52 -13.68 0.47
N HIS A 63 5.50 -14.53 0.56
CA HIS A 63 4.17 -14.26 0.07
C HIS A 63 3.20 -14.34 1.24
N ALA A 64 2.33 -13.36 1.36
CA ALA A 64 1.19 -13.47 2.25
C ALA A 64 0.18 -14.50 1.68
N ALA A 65 -0.74 -14.95 2.53
CA ALA A 65 -1.82 -15.83 2.14
C ALA A 65 -3.14 -15.23 2.64
N LEU A 66 -3.40 -13.98 2.24
CA LEU A 66 -4.65 -13.32 2.60
C LEU A 66 -5.81 -13.93 1.82
N PRO A 67 -7.00 -14.05 2.44
CA PRO A 67 -8.19 -14.59 1.76
C PRO A 67 -8.79 -13.62 0.74
N LYS A 68 -8.39 -12.34 0.77
CA LYS A 68 -8.88 -11.26 -0.10
C LYS A 68 -7.69 -10.41 -0.55
N GLU A 69 -7.90 -9.66 -1.62
CA GLU A 69 -6.89 -8.73 -2.17
C GLU A 69 -6.71 -7.49 -1.28
N LEU A 70 -7.73 -7.11 -0.51
CA LEU A 70 -7.64 -5.99 0.42
C LEU A 70 -7.04 -6.44 1.76
N VAL A 71 -6.03 -5.70 2.25
CA VAL A 71 -5.50 -5.85 3.60
C VAL A 71 -6.62 -5.60 4.63
N PRO A 72 -6.81 -6.47 5.64
CA PRO A 72 -7.93 -6.37 6.58
C PRO A 72 -7.66 -5.34 7.70
N VAL A 73 -7.42 -4.09 7.32
CA VAL A 73 -7.20 -2.97 8.24
C VAL A 73 -8.02 -1.77 7.77
N ASP A 74 -8.89 -1.28 8.64
CA ASP A 74 -9.66 -0.05 8.42
C ASP A 74 -8.79 1.15 8.84
N ALA A 75 -8.15 1.82 7.88
CA ALA A 75 -7.23 2.92 8.14
C ALA A 75 -7.87 4.28 7.79
N HIS A 76 -8.40 4.98 8.78
CA HIS A 76 -9.00 6.30 8.59
C HIS A 76 -7.98 7.44 8.67
N VAL A 77 -8.13 8.42 7.79
CA VAL A 77 -7.33 9.65 7.75
C VAL A 77 -8.15 10.79 8.35
N HIS A 78 -7.55 11.45 9.34
CA HIS A 78 -8.12 12.62 9.98
C HIS A 78 -7.21 13.83 9.78
N ASP A 79 -7.81 15.01 9.63
CA ASP A 79 -7.06 16.26 9.63
C ASP A 79 -6.58 16.65 11.05
N PRO A 80 -5.77 17.71 11.21
CA PRO A 80 -5.32 18.15 12.53
C PRO A 80 -6.43 18.57 13.50
N SER A 81 -7.64 18.85 13.02
CA SER A 81 -8.82 19.14 13.85
C SER A 81 -9.53 17.87 14.33
N GLY A 82 -9.15 16.70 13.79
CA GLY A 82 -9.78 15.41 14.02
C GLY A 82 -10.91 15.09 13.06
N ALA A 83 -11.18 15.96 12.07
CA ALA A 83 -12.22 15.71 11.08
C ALA A 83 -11.79 14.59 10.12
N TYR A 84 -12.73 13.70 9.79
CA TYR A 84 -12.49 12.63 8.82
C TYR A 84 -12.29 13.21 7.42
N VAL A 85 -11.24 12.77 6.74
CA VAL A 85 -10.86 13.24 5.39
C VAL A 85 -10.98 12.13 4.35
N GLY A 86 -10.79 10.87 4.74
CA GLY A 86 -10.83 9.73 3.85
C GLY A 86 -10.23 8.49 4.51
N GLU A 87 -9.97 7.47 3.72
CA GLU A 87 -9.35 6.22 4.17
C GLU A 87 -8.14 5.84 3.33
N ILE A 88 -7.27 5.00 3.90
CA ILE A 88 -6.16 4.37 3.18
C ILE A 88 -6.45 2.90 3.01
N LEU A 89 -6.43 2.45 1.76
CA LEU A 89 -6.58 1.05 1.39
C LEU A 89 -5.24 0.50 0.90
N VAL A 90 -4.87 -0.70 1.38
CA VAL A 90 -3.69 -1.42 0.90
C VAL A 90 -4.14 -2.65 0.15
N TRP A 91 -3.83 -2.68 -1.15
CA TRP A 91 -4.18 -3.77 -2.04
C TRP A 91 -3.02 -4.73 -2.21
N THR A 92 -3.35 -5.99 -2.44
CA THR A 92 -2.41 -7.06 -2.71
C THR A 92 -2.76 -7.79 -4.00
N ASP A 93 -1.75 -8.28 -4.70
CA ASP A 93 -1.94 -9.15 -5.85
C ASP A 93 -2.42 -10.51 -5.34
N ARG A 94 -3.72 -10.76 -5.47
CA ARG A 94 -4.40 -12.01 -5.06
C ARG A 94 -4.08 -12.45 -3.63
N GLY A 95 -3.96 -11.50 -2.71
CA GLY A 95 -3.66 -11.78 -1.29
C GLY A 95 -2.19 -12.04 -0.96
N SER A 96 -1.27 -11.83 -1.92
CA SER A 96 0.09 -12.36 -1.88
C SER A 96 1.19 -11.31 -1.69
N THR A 97 1.23 -10.29 -2.55
CA THR A 97 2.24 -9.23 -2.53
C THR A 97 1.60 -7.86 -2.58
N LEU A 98 2.28 -6.83 -2.06
CA LEU A 98 1.80 -5.44 -2.15
C LEU A 98 1.58 -5.02 -3.61
N ALA A 99 0.38 -4.50 -3.91
CA ALA A 99 -0.05 -4.17 -5.28
C ALA A 99 -0.55 -2.73 -5.46
N ALA A 100 -1.10 -2.09 -4.43
CA ALA A 100 -1.41 -0.66 -4.48
C ALA A 100 -1.54 -0.06 -3.08
N LEU A 101 -1.34 1.26 -3.00
CA LEU A 101 -1.68 2.10 -1.87
C LEU A 101 -2.66 3.16 -2.36
N GLU A 102 -3.88 3.15 -1.84
CA GLU A 102 -4.97 4.01 -2.30
C GLU A 102 -5.43 4.92 -1.17
N PHE A 103 -5.72 6.18 -1.52
CA PHE A 103 -6.51 7.10 -0.71
C PHE A 103 -7.89 7.29 -1.37
N ALA A 104 -8.96 7.11 -0.58
CA ALA A 104 -10.37 7.14 -1.02
C ALA A 104 -11.24 8.09 -0.19
#